data_AF-A0A7X5X239-F1
#
_entry.id   AF-A0A7X5X239-F1
#
_cell.length_a   1.000
_cell.length_b   1.000
_cell.length_c   1.000
_cell.angle_alpha   90.00
_cell.angle_beta   90.00
_cell.angle_gamma   90.00
#
_symmetry.space_group_name_H-M   'P 1'
#
loop_
_entity.id
_entity.type
_entity.pdbx_description
1 polymer ?
#
loop_
_entity_poly.entity_id
_entity_poly.type
_entity_poly.pdbx_seq_one_letter_code
_entity_poly.pdbx_strand_id
1 'polypeptide(L)'
;MHAGAWWLWALGLATAASRTTNPLLLGLLIAVAGYVVAVRRTDAPWARSYTAFLKLGLVVLAIRLFFAVFFGSPIPGTRVLFTLPEVPLPHWAQGVRIGGRVSAEGLVFALYDGLRLATLLICVGAANALASPARLLKSLPGALYEAGVAVVVAMTFAPHLVADVQRLRSARRLRGRPDRGVKALLHVGLPVLEGALERSVALAAAMDARGYGRTAQVPPAVARTTTALTLGGLLGVCCGTYGLLAAEGAGYGLPLLLTGLAAALGGLWLGGRRSVRSRYRPDRWGIRAWLVAGSGAAVAALMIWAATAAPQALQPSVVPLTAPTLPLWPAAGVLLGLLPSLAAPAPLSPSAPTREPPPPNELPAAPARAVRNQRRTTEPHPDRQPATSHEPPPADEAPAASARGRGGRCGPRSDAPPDSRPADAPDNHPTAHTSPGGERGSARAEAGPEEATQ
;
A
#
# COMPACT_ATOMS: atom_id res chain seq x y z
N MET A 1 8.08 8.65 -7.21
CA MET A 1 7.43 7.83 -8.27
C MET A 1 6.15 7.27 -7.67
N HIS A 2 5.07 7.23 -8.44
CA HIS A 2 3.79 6.73 -7.95
C HIS A 2 3.85 5.19 -7.81
N ALA A 3 3.39 4.65 -6.68
CA ALA A 3 3.56 3.22 -6.35
C ALA A 3 2.86 2.28 -7.35
N GLY A 4 1.66 2.66 -7.82
CA GLY A 4 0.90 1.92 -8.82
C GLY A 4 1.64 1.71 -10.16
N ALA A 5 2.55 2.61 -10.55
CA ALA A 5 3.29 2.45 -11.81
C ALA A 5 4.26 1.26 -11.78
N TRP A 6 4.95 1.04 -10.65
CA TRP A 6 5.81 -0.13 -10.44
C TRP A 6 5.01 -1.43 -10.38
N TRP A 7 3.81 -1.39 -9.79
CA TRP A 7 2.90 -2.53 -9.77
C TRP A 7 2.36 -2.87 -11.16
N LEU A 8 1.92 -1.89 -11.95
CA LEU A 8 1.53 -2.10 -13.36
C LEU A 8 2.69 -2.65 -14.20
N TRP A 9 3.90 -2.13 -14.00
CA TRP A 9 5.09 -2.64 -14.70
C TRP A 9 5.37 -4.11 -14.35
N ALA A 10 5.39 -4.45 -13.07
CA ALA A 10 5.65 -5.82 -12.61
C ALA A 10 4.53 -6.80 -12.98
N LEU A 11 3.26 -6.35 -12.97
CA LEU A 11 2.13 -7.11 -13.52
C LEU A 11 2.29 -7.34 -15.02
N GLY A 12 2.77 -6.36 -15.77
CA GLY A 12 3.09 -6.52 -17.19
C GLY A 12 4.15 -7.59 -17.45
N LEU A 13 5.24 -7.60 -16.66
CA LEU A 13 6.25 -8.67 -16.72
C LEU A 13 5.69 -10.04 -16.30
N ALA A 14 4.81 -10.09 -15.29
CA ALA A 14 4.16 -11.33 -14.87
C ALA A 14 3.21 -11.87 -15.96
N THR A 15 2.45 -11.00 -16.63
CA THR A 15 1.62 -11.37 -17.79
C THR A 15 2.47 -11.86 -18.96
N ALA A 16 3.63 -11.25 -19.23
CA ALA A 16 4.58 -11.78 -20.21
C ALA A 16 5.11 -13.17 -19.83
N ALA A 17 5.52 -13.37 -18.57
CA ALA A 17 5.96 -14.68 -18.06
C ALA A 17 4.83 -15.73 -18.14
N SER A 18 3.58 -15.34 -17.94
CA SER A 18 2.44 -16.27 -18.03
C SER A 18 2.18 -16.77 -19.46
N ARG A 19 2.69 -16.08 -20.50
CA ARG A 19 2.48 -16.42 -21.92
C ARG A 19 3.62 -17.25 -22.55
N THR A 20 4.67 -17.60 -21.81
CA THR A 20 5.80 -18.38 -22.32
C THR A 20 6.26 -19.48 -21.36
N THR A 21 6.76 -20.59 -21.91
CA THR A 21 7.52 -21.63 -21.21
C THR A 21 8.96 -21.72 -21.71
N ASN A 22 9.38 -20.84 -22.63
CA ASN A 22 10.75 -20.79 -23.14
C ASN A 22 11.71 -20.32 -22.02
N PRO A 23 12.68 -21.15 -21.58
CA PRO A 23 13.52 -20.84 -20.43
C PRO A 23 14.43 -19.62 -20.67
N LEU A 24 14.79 -19.32 -21.92
CA LEU A 24 15.64 -18.17 -22.24
C LEU A 24 14.88 -16.85 -22.08
N LEU A 25 13.60 -16.82 -22.45
CA LEU A 25 12.73 -15.65 -22.24
C LEU A 25 12.38 -15.45 -20.76
N LEU A 26 12.14 -16.54 -20.03
CA LEU A 26 11.93 -16.50 -18.57
C LEU A 26 13.20 -16.01 -17.84
N GLY A 27 14.37 -16.52 -18.23
CA GLY A 27 15.67 -16.03 -17.74
C GLY A 27 15.89 -14.55 -18.06
N LEU A 28 15.54 -14.09 -19.26
CA LEU A 28 15.60 -12.68 -19.64
C LEU A 28 14.63 -11.82 -18.80
N LEU A 29 13.41 -12.27 -18.55
CA LEU A 29 12.46 -11.58 -17.67
C LEU A 29 12.98 -11.47 -16.22
N ILE A 30 13.58 -12.53 -15.68
CA ILE A 30 14.25 -12.52 -14.38
C ILE A 30 15.42 -11.53 -14.37
N ALA A 31 16.24 -11.52 -15.42
CA ALA A 31 17.38 -10.60 -15.55
C ALA A 31 16.95 -9.14 -15.64
N VAL A 32 15.92 -8.82 -16.45
CA VAL A 32 15.33 -7.47 -16.56
C VAL A 32 14.74 -7.03 -15.22
N ALA A 33 13.96 -7.90 -14.55
CA ALA A 33 13.40 -7.60 -13.24
C ALA A 33 14.51 -7.36 -12.20
N GLY A 34 15.51 -8.23 -12.15
CA GLY A 34 16.64 -8.15 -11.24
C GLY A 34 17.51 -6.91 -11.47
N TYR A 35 17.77 -6.54 -12.72
CA TYR A 35 18.52 -5.33 -13.07
C TYR A 35 17.79 -4.05 -12.65
N VAL A 36 16.49 -3.94 -12.97
CA VAL A 36 15.68 -2.79 -12.55
C VAL A 36 15.60 -2.69 -11.03
N VAL A 37 15.43 -3.81 -10.32
CA VAL A 37 15.49 -3.84 -8.84
C VAL A 37 16.88 -3.44 -8.34
N ALA A 38 17.97 -3.94 -8.92
CA ALA A 38 19.33 -3.63 -8.47
C ALA A 38 19.67 -2.13 -8.60
N VAL A 39 19.28 -1.51 -9.73
CA VAL A 39 19.54 -0.09 -10.04
C VAL A 39 18.60 0.85 -9.28
N ARG A 40 17.37 0.41 -8.93
CA ARG A 40 16.30 1.28 -8.40
C ARG A 40 15.83 0.96 -6.98
N ARG A 41 16.33 -0.10 -6.34
CA ARG A 41 16.08 -0.35 -4.91
C ARG A 41 16.59 0.82 -4.06
N THR A 42 15.87 1.11 -2.99
CA THR A 42 16.28 2.03 -1.93
C THR A 42 16.75 1.21 -0.73
N ASP A 43 17.67 1.71 0.11
CA ASP A 43 18.29 0.95 1.22
C ASP A 43 17.36 0.65 2.42
N ALA A 44 16.06 0.65 2.17
CA ALA A 44 15.03 0.39 3.15
C ALA A 44 14.82 -1.12 3.40
N PRO A 45 14.29 -1.51 4.59
CA PRO A 45 14.18 -2.92 4.97
C PRO A 45 13.34 -3.78 4.01
N TRP A 46 12.40 -3.19 3.26
CA TRP A 46 11.62 -3.89 2.24
C TRP A 46 12.42 -4.27 0.98
N ALA A 47 13.58 -3.67 0.71
CA ALA A 47 14.42 -4.04 -0.44
C ALA A 47 14.97 -5.47 -0.34
N ARG A 48 15.07 -6.03 0.88
CA ARG A 48 15.42 -7.45 1.10
C ARG A 48 14.31 -8.42 0.69
N SER A 49 13.09 -7.94 0.41
CA SER A 49 11.99 -8.79 -0.08
C SER A 49 12.35 -9.47 -1.40
N TYR A 50 13.00 -8.78 -2.35
CA TYR A 50 13.38 -9.36 -3.63
C TYR A 50 14.23 -10.64 -3.47
N THR A 51 15.22 -10.62 -2.57
CA THR A 51 16.05 -11.79 -2.25
C THR A 51 15.25 -12.91 -1.59
N ALA A 52 14.24 -12.59 -0.78
CA ALA A 52 13.35 -13.59 -0.20
C ALA A 52 12.44 -14.24 -1.26
N PHE A 53 11.87 -13.45 -2.18
CA PHE A 53 11.08 -13.94 -3.30
C PHE A 53 11.91 -14.77 -4.31
N LEU A 54 13.16 -14.38 -4.58
CA LEU A 54 14.11 -15.20 -5.35
C LEU A 54 14.38 -16.56 -4.69
N LYS A 55 14.67 -16.57 -3.38
CA LYS A 55 14.88 -17.80 -2.62
C LYS A 55 13.63 -18.68 -2.63
N LEU A 56 12.45 -18.09 -2.45
CA LEU A 56 11.18 -18.82 -2.51
C LEU A 56 10.91 -19.39 -3.91
N GLY A 57 11.23 -18.65 -4.99
CA GLY A 57 11.15 -19.14 -6.36
C GLY A 57 12.08 -20.32 -6.64
N LEU A 58 13.32 -20.26 -6.13
CA LEU A 58 14.26 -21.38 -6.20
C LEU A 58 13.77 -22.60 -5.41
N VAL A 59 13.17 -22.41 -4.23
CA VAL A 59 12.56 -23.49 -3.44
C VAL A 59 11.37 -24.11 -4.16
N VAL A 60 10.47 -23.31 -4.75
CA VAL A 60 9.34 -23.80 -5.56
C VAL A 60 9.83 -24.60 -6.77
N LEU A 61 10.87 -24.12 -7.45
CA LEU A 61 11.50 -24.85 -8.56
C LEU A 61 12.10 -26.18 -8.10
N ALA A 62 12.89 -26.18 -7.02
CA ALA A 62 13.50 -27.40 -6.47
C ALA A 62 12.44 -28.42 -6.03
N ILE A 63 11.37 -27.98 -5.38
CA ILE A 63 10.22 -28.81 -5.00
C ILE A 63 9.54 -29.40 -6.25
N ARG A 64 9.32 -28.60 -7.31
CA ARG A 64 8.71 -29.10 -8.56
C ARG A 64 9.59 -30.13 -9.27
N LEU A 65 10.90 -29.92 -9.31
CA LEU A 65 11.86 -30.91 -9.83
C LEU A 65 11.85 -32.19 -8.99
N PHE A 66 11.87 -32.07 -7.66
CA PHE A 66 11.79 -33.21 -6.75
C PHE A 66 10.52 -34.03 -7.00
N PHE A 67 9.35 -33.39 -7.10
CA PHE A 67 8.09 -34.07 -7.44
C PHE A 67 8.16 -34.76 -8.81
N ALA A 68 8.71 -34.11 -9.84
CA ALA A 68 8.86 -34.70 -11.18
C ALA A 68 9.82 -35.90 -11.23
N VAL A 69 10.83 -35.94 -10.35
CA VAL A 69 11.73 -37.10 -10.21
C VAL A 69 11.07 -38.25 -9.43
N PHE A 70 10.34 -37.95 -8.35
CA PHE A 70 9.74 -38.97 -7.48
C PHE A 70 8.44 -39.60 -8.01
N PHE A 71 7.60 -38.81 -8.68
CA PHE A 71 6.31 -39.26 -9.24
C PHE A 71 6.38 -39.55 -10.75
N GLY A 72 7.57 -39.36 -11.34
CA GLY A 72 7.75 -39.35 -12.79
C GLY A 72 7.08 -38.16 -13.45
N SER A 73 7.22 -38.07 -14.78
CA SER A 73 6.46 -37.13 -15.60
C SER A 73 5.38 -37.87 -16.39
N PRO A 74 4.17 -37.30 -16.53
CA PRO A 74 3.13 -37.87 -17.42
C PRO A 74 3.48 -37.75 -18.91
N ILE A 75 4.62 -37.14 -19.27
CA ILE A 75 5.04 -36.95 -20.67
C ILE A 75 5.81 -38.17 -21.18
N PRO A 76 5.40 -38.77 -22.32
CA PRO A 76 6.17 -39.80 -23.00
C PRO A 76 7.56 -39.28 -23.37
N GLY A 77 8.60 -39.84 -22.77
CA GLY A 77 10.00 -39.49 -23.05
C GLY A 77 10.77 -40.67 -23.61
N THR A 78 11.55 -40.43 -24.66
CA THR A 78 12.37 -41.47 -25.31
C THR A 78 13.75 -41.61 -24.65
N ARG A 79 14.27 -40.59 -23.96
CA ARG A 79 15.53 -40.67 -23.22
C ARG A 79 15.28 -40.82 -21.72
N VAL A 80 15.30 -42.07 -21.24
CA VAL A 80 15.30 -42.38 -19.81
C VAL A 80 16.69 -42.08 -19.22
N LEU A 81 16.75 -41.28 -18.15
CA LEU A 81 17.99 -41.08 -17.38
C LEU A 81 18.14 -42.18 -16.33
N PHE A 82 17.11 -42.37 -15.50
CA PHE A 82 17.12 -43.30 -14.37
C PHE A 82 15.74 -43.95 -14.18
N THR A 83 15.72 -45.14 -13.60
CA THR A 83 14.48 -45.85 -13.25
C THR A 83 14.40 -46.03 -11.74
N LEU A 84 13.48 -45.32 -11.09
CA LEU A 84 13.15 -45.58 -9.69
C LEU A 84 12.27 -46.83 -9.61
N PRO A 85 12.44 -47.70 -8.59
CA PRO A 85 11.59 -48.87 -8.41
C PRO A 85 10.13 -48.43 -8.26
N GLU A 86 9.26 -48.97 -9.11
CA GLU A 86 7.83 -48.67 -9.08
C GLU A 86 7.19 -49.38 -7.89
N VAL A 87 6.58 -48.61 -6.99
CA VAL A 87 5.77 -49.19 -5.91
C VAL A 87 4.37 -49.47 -6.49
N PRO A 88 3.92 -50.74 -6.57
CA PRO A 88 2.59 -51.04 -7.08
C PRO A 88 1.55 -50.50 -6.10
N LEU A 89 0.89 -49.41 -6.50
CA LEU A 89 -0.14 -48.77 -5.70
C LEU A 89 -1.46 -49.55 -5.78
N PRO A 90 -2.25 -49.59 -4.69
CA PRO A 90 -3.54 -50.26 -4.68
C PRO A 90 -4.49 -49.75 -5.78
N HIS A 91 -5.48 -50.56 -6.15
CA HIS A 91 -6.43 -50.27 -7.24
C HIS A 91 -7.16 -48.92 -7.12
N TRP A 92 -7.30 -48.35 -5.92
CA TRP A 92 -7.92 -47.03 -5.70
C TRP A 92 -6.99 -45.84 -6.01
N ALA A 93 -5.70 -46.08 -6.23
CA ALA A 93 -4.68 -45.07 -6.52
C ALA A 93 -3.99 -45.25 -7.89
N GLN A 94 -4.60 -46.00 -8.82
CA GLN A 94 -4.03 -46.31 -10.15
C GLN A 94 -3.67 -45.07 -11.01
N GLY A 95 -4.22 -43.89 -10.70
CA GLY A 95 -3.90 -42.63 -11.38
C GLY A 95 -2.60 -41.94 -10.92
N VAL A 96 -1.95 -42.42 -9.85
CA VAL A 96 -0.68 -41.88 -9.35
C VAL A 96 0.37 -42.98 -9.45
N ARG A 97 1.50 -42.70 -10.10
CA ARG A 97 2.67 -43.59 -10.08
C ARG A 97 3.69 -43.00 -9.11
N ILE A 98 4.14 -43.80 -8.14
CA ILE A 98 5.26 -43.45 -7.25
C ILE A 98 6.45 -44.29 -7.72
N GLY A 99 7.52 -43.61 -8.13
CA GLY A 99 8.62 -44.22 -8.88
C GLY A 99 8.30 -44.43 -10.37
N GLY A 100 9.25 -45.00 -11.10
CA GLY A 100 9.19 -45.24 -12.54
C GLY A 100 10.34 -44.63 -13.33
N ARG A 101 10.18 -44.58 -14.65
CA ARG A 101 11.20 -44.07 -15.59
C ARG A 101 11.23 -42.54 -15.56
N VAL A 102 12.33 -41.96 -15.09
CA VAL A 102 12.59 -40.52 -15.15
C VAL A 102 13.20 -40.19 -16.52
N SER A 103 12.43 -39.51 -17.36
CA SER A 103 12.85 -39.10 -18.71
C SER A 103 13.47 -37.70 -18.74
N ALA A 104 14.37 -37.49 -19.72
CA ALA A 104 14.95 -36.18 -20.01
C ALA A 104 13.85 -35.18 -20.37
N GLU A 105 12.92 -35.63 -21.22
CA GLU A 105 11.76 -34.88 -21.68
C GLU A 105 10.90 -34.43 -20.48
N GLY A 106 10.64 -35.35 -19.55
CA GLY A 106 9.84 -35.08 -18.35
C GLY A 106 10.48 -34.08 -17.40
N LEU A 107 11.79 -34.21 -17.16
CA LEU A 107 12.53 -33.32 -16.26
C LEU A 107 12.69 -31.91 -16.85
N VAL A 108 12.94 -31.79 -18.16
CA VAL A 108 13.02 -30.50 -18.87
C VAL A 108 11.67 -29.79 -18.86
N PHE A 109 10.56 -30.49 -19.06
CA PHE A 109 9.22 -29.90 -18.96
C PHE A 109 8.93 -29.38 -17.53
N ALA A 110 9.24 -30.18 -16.50
CA ALA A 110 9.06 -29.78 -15.11
C ALA A 110 9.91 -28.55 -14.74
N LEU A 111 11.13 -28.47 -15.29
CA LEU A 111 12.02 -27.30 -15.19
C LEU A 111 11.42 -26.05 -15.86
N TYR A 112 10.88 -26.16 -17.07
CA TYR A 112 10.29 -25.03 -17.79
C TYR A 112 9.08 -24.44 -17.07
N ASP A 113 8.14 -25.28 -16.63
CA ASP A 113 7.01 -24.84 -15.82
C ASP A 113 7.43 -24.31 -14.44
N GLY A 114 8.40 -24.95 -13.80
CA GLY A 114 8.92 -24.52 -12.51
C GLY A 114 9.57 -23.14 -12.59
N LEU A 115 10.31 -22.90 -13.67
CA LEU A 115 10.91 -21.60 -13.97
C LEU A 115 9.85 -20.54 -14.29
N ARG A 116 8.74 -20.91 -14.94
CA ARG A 116 7.59 -20.02 -15.17
C ARG A 116 6.94 -19.58 -13.85
N LEU A 117 6.68 -20.52 -12.93
CA LEU A 117 6.18 -20.20 -11.58
C LEU A 117 7.17 -19.36 -10.77
N ALA A 118 8.46 -19.70 -10.80
CA ALA A 118 9.50 -18.92 -10.16
C ALA A 118 9.57 -17.48 -10.71
N THR A 119 9.47 -17.31 -12.04
CA THR A 119 9.47 -15.99 -12.70
C THR A 119 8.29 -15.13 -12.24
N LEU A 120 7.08 -15.68 -12.22
CA LEU A 120 5.88 -14.99 -11.70
C LEU A 120 6.09 -14.49 -10.26
N LEU A 121 6.66 -15.34 -9.41
CA LEU A 121 6.96 -15.03 -8.01
C LEU A 121 8.07 -13.96 -7.87
N ILE A 122 9.07 -13.98 -8.76
CA ILE A 122 10.14 -12.97 -8.84
C ILE A 122 9.57 -11.62 -9.29
N CYS A 123 8.62 -11.57 -10.23
CA CYS A 123 7.92 -10.34 -10.61
C CYS A 123 7.14 -9.73 -9.43
N VAL A 124 6.45 -10.55 -8.63
CA VAL A 124 5.80 -10.10 -7.38
C VAL A 124 6.84 -9.60 -6.36
N GLY A 125 8.00 -10.25 -6.26
CA GLY A 125 9.12 -9.77 -5.45
C GLY A 125 9.66 -8.42 -5.91
N ALA A 126 9.77 -8.19 -7.22
CA ALA A 126 10.21 -6.93 -7.79
C ALA A 126 9.22 -5.79 -7.48
N ALA A 127 7.91 -6.04 -7.60
CA ALA A 127 6.87 -5.08 -7.23
C ALA A 127 7.01 -4.62 -5.77
N ASN A 128 7.15 -5.57 -4.85
CA ASN A 128 7.28 -5.30 -3.40
C ASN A 128 8.60 -4.60 -3.02
N ALA A 129 9.69 -4.85 -3.75
CA ALA A 129 10.98 -4.20 -3.53
C ALA A 129 11.01 -2.75 -4.07
N LEU A 130 10.33 -2.48 -5.19
CA LEU A 130 10.30 -1.18 -5.86
C LEU A 130 9.21 -0.24 -5.32
N ALA A 131 8.09 -0.79 -4.82
CA ALA A 131 6.98 -0.01 -4.25
C ALA A 131 6.47 -0.66 -2.96
N SER A 132 6.59 0.06 -1.84
CA SER A 132 6.08 -0.47 -0.56
C SER A 132 4.53 -0.58 -0.57
N PRO A 133 3.95 -1.68 -0.06
CA PRO A 133 2.49 -1.88 -0.04
C PRO A 133 1.73 -0.73 0.64
N ALA A 134 2.30 -0.14 1.70
CA ALA A 134 1.74 1.03 2.38
C ALA A 134 1.60 2.28 1.48
N ARG A 135 2.47 2.46 0.47
CA ARG A 135 2.32 3.54 -0.52
C ARG A 135 1.23 3.22 -1.55
N LEU A 136 1.11 1.96 -1.98
CA LEU A 136 0.02 1.53 -2.86
C LEU A 136 -1.35 1.75 -2.21
N LEU A 137 -1.46 1.40 -0.93
CA LEU A 137 -2.65 1.61 -0.11
C LEU A 137 -3.06 3.09 -0.02
N LYS A 138 -2.07 4.01 0.12
CA LYS A 138 -2.29 5.46 0.10
C LYS A 138 -2.70 6.02 -1.27
N SER A 139 -2.47 5.27 -2.36
CA SER A 139 -2.92 5.64 -3.71
C SER A 139 -4.29 5.07 -4.10
N LEU A 140 -4.95 4.29 -3.23
CA LEU A 140 -6.28 3.77 -3.53
C LEU A 140 -7.33 4.90 -3.69
N PRO A 141 -8.36 4.68 -4.54
CA PRO A 141 -9.48 5.61 -4.69
C PRO A 141 -10.24 5.79 -3.37
N GLY A 142 -10.86 6.96 -3.18
CA GLY A 142 -11.54 7.33 -1.94
C GLY A 142 -12.67 6.38 -1.50
N ALA A 143 -13.25 5.61 -2.43
CA ALA A 143 -14.23 4.56 -2.11
C ALA A 143 -13.66 3.45 -1.21
N LEU A 144 -12.34 3.24 -1.24
CA LEU A 144 -11.65 2.26 -0.39
C LEU A 144 -11.01 2.92 0.85
N TYR A 145 -11.41 4.14 1.21
CA TYR A 145 -10.82 4.88 2.34
C TYR A 145 -10.96 4.12 3.67
N GLU A 146 -12.14 3.58 3.97
CA GLU A 146 -12.40 2.84 5.23
C GLU A 146 -11.53 1.58 5.32
N ALA A 147 -11.52 0.76 4.26
CA ALA A 147 -10.63 -0.39 4.16
C ALA A 147 -9.14 0.00 4.21
N GLY A 148 -8.77 1.12 3.58
CA GLY A 148 -7.42 1.67 3.60
C GLY A 148 -6.98 2.09 5.01
N VAL A 149 -7.85 2.78 5.76
CA VAL A 149 -7.60 3.14 7.16
C VAL A 149 -7.45 1.89 8.00
N ALA A 150 -8.36 0.91 7.88
CA ALA A 150 -8.27 -0.36 8.60
C ALA A 150 -6.94 -1.10 8.36
N VAL A 151 -6.48 -1.17 7.10
CA VAL A 151 -5.20 -1.83 6.76
C VAL A 151 -3.98 -1.01 7.21
N VAL A 152 -4.01 0.33 7.15
CA VAL A 152 -2.93 1.17 7.73
C VAL A 152 -2.85 0.94 9.23
N VAL A 153 -3.98 0.99 9.94
CA VAL A 153 -4.08 0.78 11.39
C VAL A 153 -3.60 -0.62 11.76
N ALA A 154 -4.02 -1.67 11.05
CA ALA A 154 -3.55 -3.02 11.25
C ALA A 154 -2.03 -3.17 11.03
N MET A 155 -1.48 -2.56 9.97
CA MET A 155 -0.05 -2.57 9.70
C MET A 155 0.76 -1.84 10.79
N THR A 156 0.20 -0.79 11.40
CA THR A 156 0.82 -0.09 12.53
C THR A 156 0.72 -0.89 13.83
N PHE A 157 -0.41 -1.55 14.12
CA PHE A 157 -0.57 -2.34 15.34
C PHE A 157 0.13 -3.70 15.32
N ALA A 158 0.29 -4.34 14.15
CA ALA A 158 0.95 -5.63 14.01
C ALA A 158 2.32 -5.73 14.74
N PRO A 159 3.29 -4.79 14.57
CA PRO A 159 4.56 -4.84 15.31
C PRO A 159 4.38 -4.66 16.82
N HIS A 160 3.40 -3.87 17.27
CA HIS A 160 3.11 -3.71 18.70
C HIS A 160 2.58 -5.01 19.32
N LEU A 161 1.65 -5.70 18.65
CA LEU A 161 1.14 -7.00 19.08
C LEU A 161 2.24 -8.07 19.13
N VAL A 162 3.16 -8.07 18.15
CA VAL A 162 4.32 -8.98 18.16
C VAL A 162 5.23 -8.69 19.37
N ALA A 163 5.50 -7.43 19.67
CA ALA A 163 6.29 -7.04 20.84
C ALA A 163 5.60 -7.44 22.17
N ASP A 164 4.28 -7.30 22.26
CA ASP A 164 3.52 -7.77 23.44
C ASP A 164 3.58 -9.28 23.60
N VAL A 165 3.37 -10.05 22.52
CA VAL A 165 3.50 -11.51 22.54
C VAL A 165 4.91 -11.93 22.97
N GLN A 166 5.96 -11.24 22.50
CA GLN A 166 7.34 -11.50 22.92
C GLN A 166 7.55 -11.21 24.42
N ARG A 167 7.10 -10.05 24.92
CA ARG A 167 7.12 -9.70 26.35
C ARG A 167 6.37 -10.72 27.21
N LEU A 168 5.19 -11.15 26.78
CA LEU A 168 4.37 -12.11 27.52
C LEU A 168 4.96 -13.53 27.48
N ARG A 169 5.74 -13.88 26.44
CA ARG A 169 6.49 -15.15 26.38
C ARG A 169 7.72 -15.13 27.28
N SER A 170 8.49 -14.03 27.29
CA SER A 170 9.65 -13.91 28.20
C SER A 170 9.21 -13.89 29.68
N ALA A 171 8.17 -13.14 30.04
CA ALA A 171 7.61 -13.13 31.40
C ALA A 171 7.11 -14.52 31.86
N ARG A 172 6.60 -15.36 30.95
CA ARG A 172 6.23 -16.76 31.27
C ARG A 172 7.44 -17.65 31.49
N ARG A 173 8.48 -17.52 30.65
CA ARG A 173 9.75 -18.25 30.81
C ARG A 173 10.39 -17.95 32.16
N LEU A 174 10.42 -16.68 32.58
CA LEU A 174 10.91 -16.26 33.90
C LEU A 174 10.06 -16.81 35.06
N ARG A 175 8.79 -17.16 34.82
CA ARG A 175 7.88 -17.77 35.80
C ARG A 175 7.86 -19.31 35.70
N GLY A 176 8.83 -19.94 35.03
CA GLY A 176 8.92 -21.39 34.86
C GLY A 176 7.76 -22.04 34.08
N ARG A 177 6.93 -21.24 33.40
CA ARG A 177 5.71 -21.74 32.72
C ARG A 177 6.03 -22.15 31.28
N PRO A 178 5.53 -23.31 30.81
CA PRO A 178 5.78 -23.77 29.44
C PRO A 178 5.24 -22.77 28.42
N ASP A 179 6.04 -22.53 27.37
CA ASP A 179 5.79 -21.55 26.31
C ASP A 179 5.25 -22.17 25.01
N ARG A 180 5.09 -23.50 24.97
CA ARG A 180 4.65 -24.30 23.82
C ARG A 180 3.31 -25.00 24.08
N GLY A 181 2.55 -25.25 23.01
CA GLY A 181 1.27 -25.97 23.03
C GLY A 181 0.02 -25.07 23.05
N VAL A 182 -1.14 -25.66 22.76
CA VAL A 182 -2.43 -24.95 22.60
C VAL A 182 -2.85 -24.23 23.89
N LYS A 183 -2.66 -24.87 25.05
CA LYS A 183 -2.95 -24.25 26.36
C LYS A 183 -2.07 -23.03 26.63
N ALA A 184 -0.78 -23.07 26.24
CA ALA A 184 0.09 -21.92 26.31
C ALA A 184 -0.38 -20.81 25.34
N LEU A 185 -0.76 -21.16 24.11
CA LEU A 185 -1.29 -20.21 23.12
C LEU A 185 -2.53 -19.47 23.64
N LEU A 186 -3.50 -20.16 24.26
CA LEU A 186 -4.69 -19.53 24.86
C LEU A 186 -4.31 -18.53 25.96
N HIS A 187 -3.39 -18.89 26.86
CA HIS A 187 -2.91 -17.99 27.92
C HIS A 187 -2.03 -16.85 27.38
N VAL A 188 -1.42 -16.97 26.20
CA VAL A 188 -0.71 -15.88 25.50
C VAL A 188 -1.72 -14.97 24.80
N GLY A 189 -2.70 -15.56 24.14
CA GLY A 189 -3.67 -14.88 23.29
C GLY A 189 -4.64 -14.02 24.09
N LEU A 190 -5.21 -14.53 25.19
CA LEU A 190 -6.26 -13.82 25.93
C LEU A 190 -5.82 -12.42 26.42
N PRO A 191 -4.67 -12.24 27.10
CA PRO A 191 -4.24 -10.90 27.55
C PRO A 191 -3.76 -10.00 26.39
N VAL A 192 -3.32 -10.59 25.27
CA VAL A 192 -2.94 -9.82 24.07
C VAL A 192 -4.18 -9.34 23.33
N LEU A 193 -5.26 -10.12 23.32
CA LEU A 193 -6.57 -9.72 22.79
C LEU A 193 -7.21 -8.65 23.67
N GLU A 194 -7.16 -8.79 25.00
CA GLU A 194 -7.60 -7.78 25.96
C GLU A 194 -6.87 -6.43 25.73
N GLY A 195 -5.54 -6.42 25.75
CA GLY A 195 -4.76 -5.22 25.44
C GLY A 195 -4.90 -4.73 23.98
N ALA A 196 -5.32 -5.58 23.03
CA ALA A 196 -5.67 -5.15 21.68
C ALA A 196 -7.04 -4.44 21.66
N LEU A 197 -8.02 -4.95 22.40
CA LEU A 197 -9.35 -4.36 22.55
C LEU A 197 -9.25 -2.98 23.21
N GLU A 198 -8.55 -2.85 24.33
CA GLU A 198 -8.31 -1.55 24.99
C GLU A 198 -7.74 -0.49 24.02
N ARG A 199 -6.69 -0.86 23.27
CA ARG A 199 -6.07 0.03 22.27
C ARG A 199 -6.97 0.31 21.08
N SER A 200 -7.82 -0.63 20.69
CA SER A 200 -8.81 -0.41 19.62
C SER A 200 -9.90 0.59 20.05
N VAL A 201 -10.38 0.50 21.30
CA VAL A 201 -11.34 1.45 21.89
C VAL A 201 -10.71 2.83 22.05
N ALA A 202 -9.49 2.90 22.58
CA ALA A 202 -8.75 4.17 22.71
C ALA A 202 -8.48 4.83 21.34
N LEU A 203 -8.14 4.04 20.31
CA LEU A 203 -7.99 4.56 18.95
C LEU A 203 -9.34 5.02 18.37
N ALA A 204 -10.42 4.26 18.56
CA ALA A 204 -11.74 4.62 18.07
C ALA A 204 -12.20 5.97 18.66
N ALA A 205 -12.06 6.17 19.97
CA ALA A 205 -12.35 7.45 20.63
C ALA A 205 -11.46 8.59 20.08
N ALA A 206 -10.17 8.34 19.88
CA ALA A 206 -9.25 9.34 19.30
C ALA A 206 -9.53 9.65 17.81
N MET A 207 -10.11 8.71 17.07
CA MET A 207 -10.55 8.90 15.68
C MET A 207 -11.84 9.72 15.60
N ASP A 208 -12.83 9.41 16.45
CA ASP A 208 -14.10 10.14 16.52
C ASP A 208 -13.89 11.61 16.95
N ALA A 209 -13.07 11.84 17.98
CA ALA A 209 -12.68 13.19 18.42
C ALA A 209 -11.98 14.01 17.31
N ARG A 210 -11.32 13.35 16.36
CA ARG A 210 -10.70 13.98 15.17
C ARG A 210 -11.65 14.10 13.98
N GLY A 211 -12.89 13.64 14.10
CA GLY A 211 -13.93 13.70 13.06
C GLY A 211 -13.79 12.66 11.95
N TYR A 212 -13.07 11.55 12.17
CA TYR A 212 -13.11 10.41 11.26
C TYR A 212 -14.55 9.85 11.15
N GLY A 213 -14.91 9.28 10.00
CA GLY A 213 -16.23 8.70 9.77
C GLY A 213 -17.31 9.67 9.28
N ARG A 214 -17.09 10.99 9.31
CA ARG A 214 -17.99 11.97 8.69
C ARG A 214 -17.92 11.85 7.16
N THR A 215 -18.89 11.15 6.58
CA THR A 215 -19.08 11.09 5.13
C THR A 215 -19.69 12.40 4.63
N ALA A 216 -19.36 12.80 3.39
CA ALA A 216 -20.10 13.88 2.75
C ALA A 216 -21.55 13.42 2.52
N GLN A 217 -22.53 14.29 2.74
CA GLN A 217 -23.90 14.01 2.33
C GLN A 217 -23.95 13.99 0.79
N VAL A 218 -24.26 12.83 0.22
CA VAL A 218 -24.28 12.59 -1.23
C VAL A 218 -25.65 12.06 -1.63
N PRO A 219 -26.26 12.54 -2.73
CA PRO A 219 -27.62 12.14 -3.12
C PRO A 219 -27.79 10.62 -3.26
N PRO A 220 -28.95 10.05 -2.87
CA PRO A 220 -29.18 8.60 -2.89
C PRO A 220 -29.10 8.00 -4.31
N ALA A 221 -29.34 8.80 -5.36
CA ALA A 221 -29.11 8.41 -6.74
C ALA A 221 -27.63 8.06 -7.00
N VAL A 222 -26.70 8.92 -6.55
CA VAL A 222 -25.25 8.68 -6.65
C VAL A 222 -24.83 7.51 -5.77
N ALA A 223 -25.52 7.29 -4.64
CA ALA A 223 -25.30 6.13 -3.80
C ALA A 223 -25.59 4.82 -4.56
N ARG A 224 -26.78 4.72 -5.17
CA ARG A 224 -27.24 3.56 -5.95
C ARG A 224 -26.41 3.34 -7.22
N THR A 225 -26.10 4.39 -7.99
CA THR A 225 -25.29 4.25 -9.21
C THR A 225 -23.86 3.81 -8.92
N THR A 226 -23.27 4.25 -7.80
CA THR A 226 -21.97 3.73 -7.34
C THR A 226 -22.06 2.22 -7.13
N THR A 227 -23.04 1.75 -6.34
CA THR A 227 -23.21 0.32 -6.03
C THR A 227 -23.45 -0.50 -7.29
N ALA A 228 -24.33 -0.03 -8.18
CA ALA A 228 -24.62 -0.67 -9.46
C ALA A 228 -23.38 -0.76 -10.37
N LEU A 229 -22.60 0.33 -10.52
CA LEU A 229 -21.35 0.31 -11.29
C LEU A 229 -20.30 -0.63 -10.66
N THR A 230 -20.17 -0.67 -9.34
CA THR A 230 -19.20 -1.56 -8.68
C THR A 230 -19.59 -3.04 -8.78
N LEU A 231 -20.86 -3.39 -8.54
CA LEU A 231 -21.33 -4.78 -8.61
C LEU A 231 -21.43 -5.25 -10.06
N GLY A 232 -22.05 -4.47 -10.94
CA GLY A 232 -22.15 -4.77 -12.37
C GLY A 232 -20.78 -4.81 -13.04
N GLY A 233 -19.86 -3.93 -12.64
CA GLY A 233 -18.47 -3.96 -13.11
C GLY A 233 -17.71 -5.20 -12.64
N LEU A 234 -17.86 -5.60 -11.38
CA LEU A 234 -17.23 -6.82 -10.84
C LEU A 234 -17.79 -8.08 -11.53
N LEU A 235 -19.11 -8.16 -11.72
CA LEU A 235 -19.76 -9.23 -12.49
C LEU A 235 -19.27 -9.23 -13.95
N GLY A 236 -19.17 -8.06 -14.60
CA GLY A 236 -18.63 -7.94 -15.95
C GLY A 236 -17.17 -8.39 -16.06
N VAL A 237 -16.32 -8.13 -15.06
CA VAL A 237 -14.95 -8.66 -15.00
C VAL A 237 -14.96 -10.19 -14.84
N CYS A 238 -15.83 -10.75 -13.99
CA CYS A 238 -15.97 -12.21 -13.84
C CYS A 238 -16.42 -12.87 -15.15
N CYS A 239 -17.51 -12.38 -15.76
CA CYS A 239 -18.06 -12.91 -17.01
C CYS A 239 -17.09 -12.71 -18.19
N GLY A 240 -16.41 -11.56 -18.27
CA GLY A 240 -15.40 -11.29 -19.30
C GLY A 240 -14.16 -12.18 -19.15
N THR A 241 -13.69 -12.42 -17.91
CA THR A 241 -12.59 -13.35 -17.64
C THR A 241 -12.99 -14.78 -18.01
N TYR A 242 -14.21 -15.22 -17.66
CA TYR A 242 -14.75 -16.51 -18.07
C TYR A 242 -14.84 -16.63 -19.60
N GLY A 243 -15.34 -15.61 -20.29
CA GLY A 243 -15.42 -15.56 -21.75
C GLY A 243 -14.06 -15.64 -22.44
N LEU A 244 -12.99 -15.10 -21.84
CA LEU A 244 -11.62 -15.23 -22.33
C LEU A 244 -10.99 -16.62 -22.08
N LEU A 245 -11.55 -17.40 -21.16
CA LEU A 245 -11.12 -18.77 -20.87
C LEU A 245 -11.97 -19.83 -21.60
N ALA A 246 -13.19 -19.48 -22.03
CA ALA A 246 -14.06 -20.32 -22.83
C ALA A 246 -13.58 -20.40 -24.29
N ALA A 247 -13.61 -21.59 -24.89
CA ALA A 247 -13.10 -21.85 -26.24
C ALA A 247 -13.77 -20.98 -27.33
N GLU A 248 -15.05 -20.65 -27.16
CA GLU A 248 -15.87 -19.90 -28.12
C GLU A 248 -16.08 -18.43 -27.70
N GLY A 249 -15.73 -18.06 -26.46
CA GLY A 249 -16.04 -16.76 -25.88
C GLY A 249 -15.09 -15.61 -26.27
N ALA A 250 -14.02 -15.89 -27.01
CA ALA A 250 -12.91 -14.98 -27.25
C ALA A 250 -13.31 -13.62 -27.86
N GLY A 251 -14.33 -13.59 -28.74
CA GLY A 251 -14.79 -12.37 -29.39
C GLY A 251 -15.48 -11.37 -28.46
N TYR A 252 -16.22 -11.86 -27.46
CA TYR A 252 -16.99 -11.02 -26.53
C TYR A 252 -16.34 -10.90 -25.14
N GLY A 253 -15.48 -11.83 -24.74
CA GLY A 253 -14.80 -11.82 -23.45
C GLY A 253 -13.94 -10.58 -23.22
N LEU A 254 -13.19 -10.14 -24.24
CA LEU A 254 -12.33 -8.95 -24.14
C LEU A 254 -13.11 -7.63 -23.99
N PRO A 255 -14.10 -7.29 -24.85
CA PRO A 255 -14.90 -6.08 -24.66
C PRO A 255 -15.74 -6.13 -23.38
N LEU A 256 -16.27 -7.30 -22.98
CA LEU A 256 -17.00 -7.46 -21.71
C LEU A 256 -16.09 -7.23 -20.49
N LEU A 257 -14.85 -7.73 -20.51
CA LEU A 257 -13.87 -7.49 -19.45
C LEU A 257 -13.48 -6.01 -19.38
N LEU A 258 -13.27 -5.34 -20.52
CA LEU A 258 -12.92 -3.91 -20.56
C LEU A 258 -14.08 -3.03 -20.08
N THR A 259 -15.31 -3.31 -20.49
CA THR A 259 -16.50 -2.57 -20.03
C THR A 259 -16.79 -2.82 -18.56
N GLY A 260 -16.68 -4.07 -18.09
CA GLY A 260 -16.78 -4.41 -16.66
C GLY A 260 -15.72 -3.70 -15.81
N LEU A 261 -14.46 -3.69 -16.27
CA LEU A 261 -13.36 -2.97 -15.60
C LEU A 261 -13.61 -1.46 -15.58
N ALA A 262 -14.08 -0.87 -16.68
CA ALA A 262 -14.41 0.55 -16.76
C ALA A 262 -15.59 0.92 -15.82
N ALA A 263 -16.62 0.08 -15.74
CA ALA A 263 -17.73 0.25 -14.81
C ALA A 263 -17.26 0.14 -13.35
N ALA A 264 -16.43 -0.85 -13.00
CA ALA A 264 -15.89 -1.02 -11.66
C ALA A 264 -15.02 0.19 -11.24
N LEU A 265 -14.13 0.66 -12.13
CA LEU A 265 -13.31 1.86 -11.91
C LEU A 265 -14.15 3.13 -11.81
N GLY A 266 -15.19 3.28 -12.64
CA GLY A 266 -16.14 4.38 -12.60
C GLY A 266 -16.91 4.42 -11.27
N GLY A 267 -17.36 3.26 -10.78
CA GLY A 267 -17.97 3.11 -9.47
C GLY A 267 -17.03 3.51 -8.33
N LEU A 268 -15.79 2.99 -8.32
CA LEU A 268 -14.77 3.36 -7.33
C LEU A 268 -14.41 4.86 -7.37
N TRP A 269 -14.40 5.48 -8.55
CA TRP A 269 -14.17 6.92 -8.70
C TRP A 269 -15.33 7.76 -8.19
N LEU A 270 -16.58 7.36 -8.52
CA LEU A 270 -17.80 8.04 -8.07
C LEU A 270 -17.98 7.91 -6.54
N GLY A 271 -17.72 6.73 -5.98
CA GLY A 271 -17.65 6.51 -4.53
C GLY A 271 -16.54 7.33 -3.86
N GLY A 272 -15.42 7.58 -4.56
CA GLY A 272 -14.34 8.44 -4.10
C GLY A 272 -14.75 9.89 -3.84
N ARG A 273 -15.84 10.39 -4.47
CA ARG A 273 -16.37 11.73 -4.22
C ARG A 273 -17.00 11.91 -2.83
N ARG A 274 -17.29 10.82 -2.11
CA ARG A 274 -17.88 10.87 -0.76
C ARG A 274 -16.85 11.16 0.35
N SER A 275 -15.55 11.01 0.07
CA SER A 275 -14.49 11.18 1.06
C SER A 275 -14.07 12.66 1.20
N VAL A 276 -14.36 13.26 2.35
CA VAL A 276 -13.86 14.61 2.70
C VAL A 276 -12.36 14.51 3.03
N ARG A 277 -11.50 14.99 2.13
CA ARG A 277 -10.04 14.97 2.32
C ARG A 277 -9.52 16.30 2.88
N SER A 278 -9.10 16.32 4.14
CA SER A 278 -8.20 17.35 4.64
C SER A 278 -6.78 17.10 4.11
N ARG A 279 -6.11 18.18 3.67
CA ARG A 279 -4.81 18.26 2.96
C ARG A 279 -3.91 16.99 2.99
N TYR A 280 -4.08 16.11 2.01
CA TYR A 280 -3.03 15.19 1.56
C TYR A 280 -2.33 15.76 0.32
N ARG A 281 -1.00 15.67 0.25
CA ARG A 281 -0.21 16.05 -0.94
C ARG A 281 0.07 14.77 -1.75
N PRO A 282 -0.72 14.42 -2.78
CA PRO A 282 -0.59 13.14 -3.46
C PRO A 282 0.71 13.04 -4.28
N ASP A 283 1.26 11.83 -4.37
CA ASP A 283 2.30 11.47 -5.33
C ASP A 283 1.73 11.65 -6.76
N ARG A 284 2.11 12.74 -7.43
CA ARG A 284 1.60 13.08 -8.77
C ARG A 284 1.97 12.00 -9.79
N TRP A 285 0.99 11.57 -10.58
CA TRP A 285 1.19 10.66 -11.72
C TRP A 285 1.80 11.44 -12.91
N GLY A 286 3.11 11.67 -12.86
CA GLY A 286 3.83 12.37 -13.93
C GLY A 286 4.18 11.49 -15.13
N ILE A 287 4.74 12.09 -16.18
CA ILE A 287 5.13 11.39 -17.43
C ILE A 287 6.06 10.19 -17.19
N ARG A 288 6.96 10.26 -16.19
CA ARG A 288 7.83 9.14 -15.79
C ARG A 288 7.04 7.94 -15.25
N ALA A 289 5.90 8.15 -14.58
CA ALA A 289 5.02 7.06 -14.13
C ALA A 289 4.30 6.39 -15.32
N TRP A 290 3.89 7.19 -16.30
CA TRP A 290 3.37 6.69 -17.58
C TRP A 290 4.41 5.87 -18.36
N LEU A 291 5.66 6.32 -18.44
CA LEU A 291 6.73 5.56 -19.11
C LEU A 291 6.99 4.21 -18.43
N VAL A 292 7.01 4.15 -17.09
CA VAL A 292 7.20 2.89 -16.35
C VAL A 292 5.99 1.94 -16.51
N ALA A 293 4.77 2.43 -16.30
CA ALA A 293 3.58 1.60 -16.47
C ALA A 293 3.40 1.14 -17.92
N GLY A 294 3.59 2.05 -18.87
CA GLY A 294 3.50 1.82 -20.31
C GLY A 294 4.55 0.84 -20.81
N SER A 295 5.76 0.83 -20.26
CA SER A 295 6.78 -0.14 -20.67
C SER A 295 6.42 -1.58 -20.28
N GLY A 296 5.87 -1.80 -19.08
CA GLY A 296 5.38 -3.13 -18.69
C GLY A 296 4.13 -3.55 -19.45
N ALA A 297 3.22 -2.60 -19.72
CA ALA A 297 2.04 -2.85 -20.57
C ALA A 297 2.45 -3.22 -22.01
N ALA A 298 3.47 -2.55 -22.57
CA ALA A 298 4.03 -2.89 -23.88
C ALA A 298 4.67 -4.28 -23.89
N VAL A 299 5.47 -4.64 -22.88
CA VAL A 299 6.03 -6.00 -22.73
C VAL A 299 4.91 -7.05 -22.70
N ALA A 300 3.85 -6.81 -21.93
CA ALA A 300 2.69 -7.70 -21.88
C ALA A 300 1.97 -7.83 -23.23
N ALA A 301 1.66 -6.70 -23.89
CA ALA A 301 0.95 -6.69 -25.17
C ALA A 301 1.76 -7.37 -26.28
N LEU A 302 3.06 -7.08 -26.38
CA LEU A 302 3.96 -7.72 -27.34
C LEU A 302 4.09 -9.22 -27.11
N MET A 303 4.13 -9.68 -25.85
CA MET A 303 4.18 -11.11 -25.53
C MET A 303 2.82 -11.81 -25.73
N ILE A 304 1.70 -11.11 -25.56
CA ILE A 304 0.37 -11.61 -25.91
C ILE A 304 0.23 -11.77 -27.42
N TRP A 305 0.72 -10.81 -28.21
CA TRP A 305 0.73 -10.86 -29.68
C TRP A 305 1.76 -11.86 -30.23
N ALA A 306 2.92 -11.99 -29.60
CA ALA A 306 3.89 -13.04 -29.88
C ALA A 306 3.23 -14.43 -29.76
N ALA A 307 2.39 -14.62 -28.74
CA ALA A 307 1.68 -15.88 -28.50
C ALA A 307 0.57 -16.17 -29.53
N THR A 308 0.12 -15.19 -30.31
CA THR A 308 -0.75 -15.40 -31.47
C THR A 308 0.05 -15.54 -32.78
N ALA A 309 1.15 -14.80 -32.94
CA ALA A 309 1.94 -14.78 -34.17
C ALA A 309 2.92 -15.96 -34.32
N ALA A 310 3.50 -16.45 -33.21
CA ALA A 310 4.48 -17.54 -33.21
C ALA A 310 4.39 -18.41 -31.94
N PRO A 311 3.32 -19.21 -31.76
CA PRO A 311 3.11 -20.03 -30.55
C PRO A 311 4.30 -20.96 -30.24
N GLN A 312 4.84 -21.62 -31.27
CA GLN A 312 5.95 -22.57 -31.16
C GLN A 312 7.26 -21.95 -30.63
N ALA A 313 7.49 -20.65 -30.86
CA ALA A 313 8.68 -19.94 -30.39
C ALA A 313 8.63 -19.63 -28.87
N LEU A 314 7.42 -19.52 -28.32
CA LEU A 314 7.17 -19.22 -26.91
C LEU A 314 6.94 -20.47 -26.06
N GLN A 315 6.55 -21.57 -26.70
CA GLN A 315 6.31 -22.88 -26.11
C GLN A 315 7.13 -23.93 -26.87
N PRO A 316 8.46 -23.99 -26.66
CA PRO A 316 9.32 -24.96 -27.33
C PRO A 316 8.88 -26.39 -26.97
N SER A 317 8.79 -27.26 -27.97
CA SER A 317 8.41 -28.65 -27.75
C SER A 317 9.48 -29.40 -26.97
N VAL A 318 9.04 -30.18 -25.99
CA VAL A 318 9.92 -31.03 -25.16
C VAL A 318 10.01 -32.46 -25.70
N VAL A 319 9.17 -32.79 -26.69
CA VAL A 319 9.16 -34.06 -27.43
C VAL A 319 9.10 -33.72 -28.92
N PRO A 320 10.14 -34.03 -29.74
CA PRO A 320 11.46 -34.51 -29.33
C PRO A 320 12.26 -33.45 -28.58
N LEU A 321 13.30 -33.89 -27.84
CA LEU A 321 14.19 -33.03 -27.08
C LEU A 321 15.01 -32.12 -28.03
N THR A 322 14.61 -30.84 -28.15
CA THR A 322 15.31 -29.83 -28.97
C THR A 322 15.81 -28.68 -28.09
N ALA A 323 16.93 -28.06 -28.47
CA ALA A 323 17.45 -26.91 -27.76
C ALA A 323 16.55 -25.68 -28.02
N PRO A 324 16.05 -24.98 -26.98
CA PRO A 324 15.19 -23.81 -27.16
C PRO A 324 16.01 -22.69 -27.79
N THR A 325 15.54 -22.16 -28.92
CA THR A 325 16.12 -20.95 -29.53
C THR A 325 15.62 -19.70 -28.81
N LEU A 326 16.38 -18.61 -28.88
CA LEU A 326 15.95 -17.30 -28.39
C LEU A 326 15.22 -16.57 -29.53
N PRO A 327 13.90 -16.40 -29.49
CA PRO A 327 13.21 -15.64 -30.52
C PRO A 327 13.52 -14.15 -30.32
N LEU A 328 14.23 -13.56 -31.28
CA LEU A 328 14.80 -12.22 -31.17
C LEU A 328 13.74 -11.12 -31.00
N TRP A 329 12.60 -11.26 -31.68
CA TRP A 329 11.53 -10.25 -31.63
C TRP A 329 10.79 -10.22 -30.27
N PRO A 330 10.32 -11.36 -29.70
CA PRO A 330 9.84 -11.39 -28.31
C PRO A 330 10.90 -10.96 -27.29
N ALA A 331 12.18 -11.33 -27.49
CA ALA A 331 13.26 -10.88 -26.61
C ALA A 331 13.42 -9.35 -26.63
N ALA A 332 13.38 -8.72 -27.82
CA ALA A 332 13.37 -7.26 -27.95
C ALA A 332 12.14 -6.62 -27.28
N GLY A 333 10.97 -7.26 -27.37
CA GLY A 333 9.78 -6.85 -26.63
C GLY A 333 9.99 -6.86 -25.11
N VAL A 334 10.62 -7.90 -24.55
CA VAL A 334 10.98 -8.00 -23.13
C VAL A 334 11.99 -6.92 -22.71
N LEU A 335 12.93 -6.54 -23.59
CA LEU A 335 13.91 -5.47 -23.29
C LEU A 335 13.26 -4.09 -23.07
N LEU A 336 12.05 -3.82 -23.57
CA LEU A 336 11.28 -2.61 -23.18
C LEU A 336 11.02 -2.57 -21.66
N GLY A 337 11.00 -3.72 -20.99
CA GLY A 337 10.93 -3.83 -19.54
C GLY A 337 12.10 -3.16 -18.80
N LEU A 338 13.21 -2.85 -19.48
CA LEU A 338 14.33 -2.08 -18.95
C LEU A 338 14.10 -0.57 -18.93
N LEU A 339 13.10 -0.01 -19.63
CA LEU A 339 12.85 1.44 -19.67
C LEU A 339 12.77 2.13 -18.29
N PRO A 340 12.25 1.53 -17.20
CA PRO A 340 12.29 2.11 -15.86
C PRO A 340 13.71 2.31 -15.30
N SER A 341 14.70 1.52 -15.76
CA SER A 341 16.11 1.69 -15.40
C SER A 341 16.69 3.00 -15.91
N LEU A 342 16.08 3.64 -16.91
CA LEU A 342 16.44 4.97 -17.42
C LEU A 342 15.44 6.05 -16.95
N ALA A 343 14.13 5.78 -17.07
CA ALA A 343 13.07 6.77 -16.84
C ALA A 343 12.82 7.09 -15.35
N ALA A 344 13.23 6.24 -14.40
CA ALA A 344 13.02 6.52 -12.98
C ALA A 344 14.00 7.60 -12.46
N PRO A 345 13.59 8.44 -11.48
CA PRO A 345 14.53 9.23 -10.70
C PRO A 345 15.55 8.32 -10.02
N ALA A 346 16.82 8.72 -9.97
CA ALA A 346 17.81 8.05 -9.13
C ALA A 346 17.27 7.96 -7.69
N PRO A 347 17.53 6.87 -6.96
CA PRO A 347 17.27 6.86 -5.52
C PRO A 347 18.02 8.04 -4.90
N LEU A 348 17.36 8.80 -4.05
CA LEU A 348 18.03 9.83 -3.26
C LEU A 348 19.01 9.11 -2.33
N SER A 349 20.30 9.20 -2.62
CA SER A 349 21.34 8.90 -1.63
C SER A 349 21.02 9.69 -0.36
N PRO A 350 21.26 9.14 0.84
CA PRO A 350 21.08 9.86 2.09
C PRO A 350 22.14 10.98 2.22
N SER A 351 21.88 12.11 1.54
CA SER A 351 22.72 13.28 1.53
C SER A 351 22.67 13.99 2.88
N ALA A 352 23.68 13.69 3.71
CA ALA A 352 23.96 14.22 5.04
C ALA A 352 22.89 13.92 6.11
N PRO A 353 23.30 13.70 7.38
CA PRO A 353 22.37 13.80 8.49
C PRO A 353 21.81 15.22 8.51
N THR A 354 20.48 15.34 8.41
CA THR A 354 19.77 16.56 8.82
C THR A 354 20.30 16.94 10.19
N ARG A 355 20.89 18.13 10.34
CA ARG A 355 21.30 18.63 11.66
C ARG A 355 20.09 18.50 12.59
N GLU A 356 20.25 17.66 13.60
CA GLU A 356 19.27 17.53 14.66
C GLU A 356 19.06 18.94 15.25
N PRO A 357 17.82 19.45 15.33
CA PRO A 357 17.59 20.71 16.01
C PRO A 357 18.09 20.54 17.45
N PRO A 358 18.89 21.49 17.97
CA PRO A 358 19.48 21.35 19.30
C PRO A 358 18.37 21.13 20.35
N PRO A 359 18.67 20.38 21.43
CA PRO A 359 17.67 20.03 22.42
C PRO A 359 17.02 21.30 23.01
N PRO A 360 15.75 21.27 23.44
CA PRO A 360 14.98 22.47 23.82
C PRO A 360 15.51 23.32 24.99
N ASN A 361 16.67 22.97 25.54
CA ASN A 361 17.30 23.60 26.70
C ASN A 361 18.66 24.25 26.39
N GLU A 362 19.13 24.21 25.14
CA GLU A 362 20.20 25.11 24.69
C GLU A 362 19.56 26.43 24.23
N LEU A 363 19.79 27.52 24.98
CA LEU A 363 19.50 28.85 24.47
C LEU A 363 20.26 29.03 23.15
N PRO A 364 19.62 29.62 22.11
CA PRO A 364 20.28 29.81 20.82
C PRO A 364 21.54 30.64 21.00
N ALA A 365 22.71 30.03 20.76
CA ALA A 365 23.99 30.71 20.79
C ALA A 365 23.92 31.93 19.86
N ALA A 366 23.99 33.13 20.46
CA ALA A 366 23.86 34.38 19.72
C ALA A 366 24.87 34.40 18.56
N PRO A 367 24.47 34.84 17.35
CA PRO A 367 25.34 34.76 16.19
C PRO A 367 26.65 35.51 16.45
N ALA A 368 27.79 34.85 16.19
CA ALA A 368 29.14 35.30 16.53
C ALA A 368 29.61 36.62 15.87
N ARG A 369 28.70 37.37 15.24
CA ARG A 369 28.90 38.76 14.78
C ARG A 369 28.83 39.78 15.92
N ALA A 370 28.13 39.51 17.03
CA ALA A 370 27.98 40.48 18.12
C ALA A 370 29.28 40.69 18.94
N VAL A 371 30.01 39.61 19.24
CA VAL A 371 31.21 39.65 20.12
C VAL A 371 32.39 40.37 19.48
N ARG A 372 32.43 40.53 18.15
CA ARG A 372 33.52 41.22 17.45
C ARG A 372 33.51 42.75 17.64
N ASN A 373 32.37 43.34 17.98
CA ASN A 373 32.26 44.80 18.17
C ASN A 373 32.61 45.27 19.59
N GLN A 374 32.49 44.42 20.62
CA GLN A 374 32.86 44.78 22.00
C GLN A 374 34.38 44.77 22.26
N ARG A 375 35.18 44.07 21.44
CA ARG A 375 36.66 44.12 21.51
C ARG A 375 37.29 45.31 20.77
N ARG A 376 36.49 46.27 20.26
CA ARG A 376 36.99 47.46 19.53
C ARG A 376 36.71 48.78 20.27
N THR A 377 36.28 48.73 21.52
CA THR A 377 35.98 49.91 22.36
C THR A 377 36.84 49.99 23.62
N THR A 378 37.97 49.28 23.65
CA THR A 378 38.94 49.27 24.76
C THR A 378 40.38 49.37 24.24
N GLU A 379 40.69 50.50 23.62
CA GLU A 379 42.03 51.09 23.64
C GLU A 379 41.93 52.54 24.17
N PRO A 380 42.92 53.04 24.93
CA PRO A 380 42.79 54.29 25.66
C PRO A 380 43.30 55.48 24.84
N HIS A 381 42.53 56.57 24.83
CA HIS A 381 43.07 57.88 24.44
C HIS A 381 43.60 58.60 25.69
N PRO A 382 44.82 59.18 25.67
CA PRO A 382 45.38 59.89 26.81
C PRO A 382 44.75 61.28 26.99
N ASP A 383 45.25 62.00 28.00
CA ASP A 383 45.00 63.41 28.30
C ASP A 383 43.62 63.80 28.87
N ARG A 384 43.45 63.52 30.17
CA ARG A 384 43.36 64.61 31.18
C ARG A 384 43.59 64.09 32.61
N GLN A 385 44.31 64.89 33.39
CA GLN A 385 44.75 64.61 34.78
C GLN A 385 44.37 65.83 35.68
N PRO A 386 44.56 65.81 37.02
CA PRO A 386 43.44 65.48 37.92
C PRO A 386 43.21 66.51 39.07
N ALA A 387 42.08 66.38 39.78
CA ALA A 387 41.82 66.88 41.14
C ALA A 387 40.41 66.42 41.61
N THR A 388 40.07 66.14 42.88
CA THR A 388 40.80 65.86 44.14
C THR A 388 39.80 65.20 45.12
N SER A 389 40.29 64.30 45.98
CA SER A 389 39.73 63.89 47.31
C SER A 389 38.31 64.32 47.76
N HIS A 390 37.44 63.36 48.14
CA HIS A 390 37.28 62.95 49.57
C HIS A 390 36.35 61.73 49.79
N GLU A 391 36.39 61.25 51.03
CA GLU A 391 35.81 60.03 51.64
C GLU A 391 34.37 60.29 52.19
N PRO A 392 33.52 59.27 52.52
CA PRO A 392 32.06 59.45 52.62
C PRO A 392 31.56 59.89 54.02
N PRO A 393 30.28 60.34 54.12
CA PRO A 393 29.70 60.82 55.39
C PRO A 393 29.06 59.71 56.23
N PRO A 394 29.10 59.79 57.57
CA PRO A 394 28.18 59.11 58.46
C PRO A 394 26.90 59.93 58.71
N ALA A 395 25.89 59.29 59.30
CA ALA A 395 24.59 59.89 59.61
C ALA A 395 24.61 60.70 60.92
N ASP A 396 23.71 61.69 61.05
CA ASP A 396 22.70 61.70 62.12
C ASP A 396 21.57 62.73 61.89
N GLU A 397 20.60 62.75 62.82
CA GLU A 397 19.57 63.78 63.09
C GLU A 397 18.31 63.91 62.19
N ALA A 398 17.19 63.42 62.75
CA ALA A 398 15.84 63.99 62.64
C ALA A 398 15.71 65.21 63.61
N PRO A 399 14.57 65.95 63.76
CA PRO A 399 13.21 65.67 63.29
C PRO A 399 12.37 66.88 62.81
N ALA A 400 11.07 66.64 62.53
CA ALA A 400 9.90 67.38 63.07
C ALA A 400 8.78 67.81 62.09
N ALA A 401 7.56 67.46 62.53
CA ALA A 401 6.33 68.26 62.52
C ALA A 401 5.37 68.32 61.30
N SER A 402 4.08 68.29 61.67
CA SER A 402 2.89 68.78 60.96
C SER A 402 2.37 67.97 59.76
N ALA A 403 1.07 67.71 59.55
CA ALA A 403 -0.12 67.41 60.35
C ALA A 403 -1.36 67.60 59.43
N ARG A 404 -2.41 66.78 59.63
CA ARG A 404 -3.80 66.92 59.11
C ARG A 404 -4.04 66.76 57.60
N GLY A 405 -5.10 66.01 57.27
CA GLY A 405 -5.71 65.99 55.93
C GLY A 405 -6.74 64.86 55.78
N ARG A 406 -8.03 65.15 55.99
CA ARG A 406 -9.12 64.17 55.83
C ARG A 406 -9.58 64.06 54.37
N GLY A 407 -9.79 62.82 53.92
CA GLY A 407 -10.99 62.41 53.16
C GLY A 407 -11.03 62.69 51.65
N GLY A 408 -11.87 61.89 50.96
CA GLY A 408 -12.23 62.11 49.55
C GLY A 408 -12.21 60.83 48.70
N ARG A 409 -13.37 60.18 48.54
CA ARG A 409 -13.58 59.20 47.46
C ARG A 409 -13.92 59.96 46.17
N CYS A 410 -13.45 59.48 45.02
CA CYS A 410 -14.20 59.50 43.75
C CYS A 410 -13.62 58.48 42.76
N GLY A 411 -14.45 58.00 41.82
CA GLY A 411 -14.23 56.76 41.06
C GLY A 411 -13.48 56.88 39.72
N PRO A 412 -13.30 55.75 39.01
CA PRO A 412 -12.66 55.71 37.69
C PRO A 412 -13.62 56.15 36.57
N ARG A 413 -13.05 56.73 35.51
CA ARG A 413 -13.79 57.22 34.32
C ARG A 413 -14.13 56.11 33.33
N SER A 414 -15.27 56.30 32.68
CA SER A 414 -15.74 55.62 31.47
C SER A 414 -15.17 56.26 30.20
N ASP A 415 -14.92 55.46 29.15
CA ASP A 415 -14.85 55.95 27.76
C ASP A 415 -15.42 54.90 26.77
N ALA A 416 -16.32 55.38 25.92
CA ALA A 416 -17.01 54.80 24.74
C ALA A 416 -17.72 55.99 24.03
N PRO A 417 -18.36 55.91 22.84
CA PRO A 417 -18.69 54.78 21.93
C PRO A 417 -18.26 55.15 20.46
N PRO A 418 -18.97 54.90 19.33
CA PRO A 418 -20.08 53.98 18.93
C PRO A 418 -19.71 53.16 17.65
N ASP A 419 -20.56 52.63 16.73
CA ASP A 419 -22.03 52.54 16.52
C ASP A 419 -22.37 51.32 15.59
N SER A 420 -23.64 51.24 15.16
CA SER A 420 -24.24 50.53 14.01
C SER A 420 -24.84 49.12 14.23
N ARG A 421 -26.03 48.93 13.66
CA ARG A 421 -27.11 47.99 14.07
C ARG A 421 -27.27 46.78 13.14
N PRO A 422 -27.95 45.70 13.59
CA PRO A 422 -28.53 44.67 12.72
C PRO A 422 -30.04 44.89 12.45
N ALA A 423 -30.49 44.53 11.25
CA ALA A 423 -31.87 44.33 10.79
C ALA A 423 -31.79 43.44 9.51
N ASP A 424 -32.74 42.62 9.06
CA ASP A 424 -34.15 42.42 9.41
C ASP A 424 -34.53 40.92 9.35
N ALA A 425 -35.69 40.59 9.91
CA ALA A 425 -36.48 39.39 9.58
C ALA A 425 -37.91 39.82 9.21
N PRO A 426 -38.68 38.98 8.50
CA PRO A 426 -40.13 39.06 8.60
C PRO A 426 -40.78 37.72 8.97
N ASP A 427 -41.69 37.77 9.93
CA ASP A 427 -42.68 36.72 10.22
C ASP A 427 -43.68 36.55 9.08
N ASN A 428 -44.31 35.37 9.00
CA ASN A 428 -45.75 35.26 8.76
C ASN A 428 -46.27 33.83 9.04
N HIS A 429 -47.17 33.73 10.02
CA HIS A 429 -48.14 32.64 10.18
C HIS A 429 -49.48 33.10 9.59
N PRO A 430 -50.36 32.20 9.11
CA PRO A 430 -51.47 31.81 9.99
C PRO A 430 -52.03 30.36 9.85
N THR A 431 -52.63 29.87 10.94
CA THR A 431 -53.82 28.98 11.13
C THR A 431 -54.45 28.19 9.95
N ALA A 432 -55.15 27.05 10.13
CA ALA A 432 -55.39 26.09 11.23
C ALA A 432 -56.29 24.91 10.73
N HIS A 433 -56.45 23.84 11.53
CA HIS A 433 -57.35 22.67 11.34
C HIS A 433 -57.01 21.74 10.12
N THR A 434 -57.26 20.42 10.10
CA THR A 434 -58.34 19.59 10.68
C THR A 434 -57.88 18.19 11.19
N SER A 435 -58.82 17.46 11.82
CA SER A 435 -58.71 16.18 12.55
C SER A 435 -58.42 14.89 11.74
N PRO A 436 -58.12 13.74 12.40
CA PRO A 436 -57.73 12.48 11.76
C PRO A 436 -58.89 11.49 11.48
N GLY A 437 -58.64 10.57 10.54
CA GLY A 437 -59.39 9.37 10.19
C GLY A 437 -58.70 8.70 8.97
N GLY A 438 -58.81 7.42 8.67
CA GLY A 438 -59.64 6.34 9.23
C GLY A 438 -60.07 5.42 8.08
N GLU A 439 -60.00 4.09 8.27
CA GLU A 439 -60.53 3.05 7.34
C GLU A 439 -59.86 2.93 5.95
N ARG A 440 -60.05 1.90 5.12
CA ARG A 440 -60.14 0.41 5.20
C ARG A 440 -60.35 -0.05 3.74
N GLY A 441 -59.87 -1.24 3.37
CA GLY A 441 -60.27 -1.97 2.15
C GLY A 441 -59.59 -1.52 0.85
N SER A 442 -59.55 -2.31 -0.23
CA SER A 442 -59.83 -3.73 -0.51
C SER A 442 -59.63 -3.94 -2.02
N ALA A 443 -59.52 -5.19 -2.51
CA ALA A 443 -59.44 -5.59 -3.93
C ALA A 443 -58.15 -5.15 -4.69
N ARG A 444 -57.68 -5.81 -5.76
CA ARG A 444 -58.02 -7.07 -6.50
C ARG A 444 -56.69 -7.54 -7.16
N ALA A 445 -56.28 -8.81 -7.08
CA ALA A 445 -56.58 -9.95 -7.98
C ALA A 445 -55.78 -10.00 -9.30
N GLU A 446 -55.49 -11.25 -9.76
CA GLU A 446 -54.92 -11.67 -11.06
C GLU A 446 -53.44 -11.27 -11.31
N ALA A 447 -52.52 -12.15 -11.74
CA ALA A 447 -52.63 -13.26 -12.69
C ALA A 447 -51.74 -14.47 -12.34
N GLY A 448 -51.98 -15.62 -12.99
CA GLY A 448 -51.27 -16.89 -12.75
C GLY A 448 -50.02 -17.13 -13.62
N PRO A 449 -49.39 -18.32 -13.52
CA PRO A 449 -48.19 -18.67 -14.26
C PRO A 449 -48.50 -19.50 -15.52
N GLU A 450 -48.16 -18.94 -16.68
CA GLU A 450 -47.75 -19.64 -17.91
C GLU A 450 -46.32 -19.12 -18.23
N GLU A 451 -45.42 -19.84 -18.89
CA GLU A 451 -45.61 -20.91 -19.86
C GLU A 451 -44.41 -21.89 -19.81
N ALA A 452 -44.52 -23.02 -20.52
CA ALA A 452 -43.48 -24.05 -20.59
C ALA A 452 -42.81 -24.08 -21.97
N THR A 453 -41.67 -24.78 -22.05
CA THR A 453 -41.10 -25.35 -23.30
C THR A 453 -40.45 -24.39 -24.30
N GLN A 454 -39.12 -24.30 -24.27
CA GLN A 454 -38.25 -24.78 -25.37
C GLN A 454 -36.80 -24.94 -24.88
#